data_AF-A0A495SMX7-F1
#
_entry.id   AF-A0A495SMX7-F1
#
_cell.length_a   1.000
_cell.length_b   1.000
_cell.length_c   1.000
_cell.angle_alpha   90.00
_cell.angle_beta   90.00
_cell.angle_gamma   90.00
#
_symmetry.space_group_name_H-M   'P 1'
#
loop_
_entity.id
_entity.type
_entity.pdbx_description
1 polymer ?
#
loop_
_entity_poly.entity_id
_entity_poly.type
_entity_poly.pdbx_seq_one_letter_code
_entity_poly.pdbx_strand_id
1 'polypeptide(L)'
;MKVSSILLAVNIFLLVFIWIFTGIEYAGLPEIVPSHFAVNGTVDGESEKRAIWFLPAIATFMFLLFVGIPRDPNSPLLNVPKSYRNKENLKMLLYSILLPVLLLLADTIVESIWIAQRKLKEMTNAVFVLLSLLFIVIGVNIFFMIKSGKPEKS
;
A
#
# COMPACT_ATOMS: atom_id res chain seq x y z
N MET A 1 -23.19 -4.57 -4.93
CA MET A 1 -21.78 -4.73 -5.37
C MET A 1 -21.04 -5.56 -4.32
N LYS A 2 -20.17 -6.49 -4.72
CA LYS A 2 -19.33 -7.23 -3.74
C LYS A 2 -18.31 -6.28 -3.13
N VAL A 3 -18.05 -6.39 -1.82
CA VAL A 3 -17.08 -5.52 -1.09
C VAL A 3 -15.70 -5.55 -1.74
N SER A 4 -15.24 -6.72 -2.19
CA SER A 4 -13.98 -6.88 -2.92
C SER A 4 -13.90 -6.03 -4.20
N SER A 5 -15.01 -5.84 -4.92
CA SER A 5 -15.07 -4.97 -6.11
C SER A 5 -14.94 -3.49 -5.74
N ILE A 6 -15.51 -3.07 -4.61
CA ILE A 6 -15.36 -1.69 -4.11
C ILE A 6 -13.92 -1.45 -3.69
N LEU A 7 -13.32 -2.37 -2.93
CA LEU A 7 -11.90 -2.29 -2.56
C LEU A 7 -11.00 -2.21 -3.78
N LEU A 8 -11.26 -3.02 -4.82
CA LEU A 8 -10.48 -2.95 -6.05
C LEU A 8 -10.60 -1.57 -6.73
N ALA A 9 -11.82 -1.02 -6.83
CA ALA A 9 -12.03 0.30 -7.43
C ALA A 9 -11.29 1.40 -6.65
N VAL A 10 -11.37 1.40 -5.31
CA VAL A 10 -10.64 2.35 -4.46
C VAL A 10 -9.12 2.23 -4.66
N ASN A 11 -8.58 1.01 -4.71
CA ASN A 11 -7.16 0.79 -4.97
C ASN A 11 -6.73 1.29 -6.36
N ILE A 12 -7.58 1.14 -7.39
CA ILE A 12 -7.32 1.69 -8.73
C ILE A 12 -7.27 3.21 -8.67
N PHE A 13 -8.23 3.86 -8.01
CA PHE A 13 -8.25 5.32 -7.86
C PHE A 13 -7.01 5.82 -7.10
N LEU A 14 -6.59 5.13 -6.04
CA LEU A 14 -5.37 5.47 -5.30
C LEU A 14 -4.11 5.34 -6.17
N LEU A 15 -4.00 4.27 -6.96
CA LEU A 15 -2.86 4.10 -7.86
C LEU A 15 -2.83 5.21 -8.93
N VAL A 16 -3.98 5.55 -9.50
CA VAL A 16 -4.11 6.67 -10.46
C VAL A 16 -3.73 7.99 -9.80
N PHE A 17 -4.20 8.24 -8.58
CA PHE A 17 -3.82 9.41 -7.80
C PHE A 17 -2.31 9.50 -7.59
N ILE A 18 -1.65 8.41 -7.18
CA ILE A 18 -0.19 8.36 -6.99
C ILE A 18 0.54 8.82 -8.25
N TRP A 19 0.21 8.24 -9.42
CA TRP A 19 0.86 8.60 -10.68
C TRP A 19 0.59 10.04 -11.11
N ILE A 20 -0.68 10.47 -11.04
CA ILE A 20 -1.08 11.83 -11.45
C ILE A 20 -0.43 12.87 -10.53
N PHE A 21 -0.48 12.67 -9.22
CA PHE A 21 0.08 13.59 -8.25
C PHE A 21 1.60 13.71 -8.41
N THR A 22 2.32 12.58 -8.47
CA THR A 22 3.77 12.62 -8.73
C THR A 22 4.08 13.33 -10.04
N GLY A 23 3.34 13.02 -11.12
CA GLY A 23 3.59 13.63 -12.43
C GLY A 23 3.34 15.13 -12.50
N ILE A 24 2.28 15.62 -11.85
CA ILE A 24 1.97 17.06 -11.79
C ILE A 24 3.04 17.81 -11.00
N GLU A 25 3.42 17.29 -9.83
CA GLU A 25 4.33 17.98 -8.91
C GLU A 25 5.81 17.89 -9.33
N TYR A 26 6.18 16.86 -10.10
CA TYR A 26 7.59 16.57 -10.45
C TYR A 26 8.32 17.75 -11.09
N ALA A 27 7.67 18.51 -11.96
CA ALA A 27 8.29 19.64 -12.66
C ALA A 27 8.69 20.78 -11.70
N GLY A 28 7.98 20.93 -10.58
CA GLY A 28 8.25 21.95 -9.56
C GLY A 28 9.23 21.51 -8.48
N LEU A 29 9.74 20.28 -8.53
CA LEU A 29 10.67 19.79 -7.52
C LEU A 29 12.09 20.34 -7.71
N PRO A 30 12.78 20.71 -6.60
CA PRO A 30 14.21 20.99 -6.63
C PRO A 30 14.99 19.75 -7.06
N GLU A 31 16.24 19.92 -7.52
CA GLU A 31 17.06 18.78 -7.97
C GLU A 31 17.34 17.75 -6.86
N ILE A 32 17.35 18.18 -5.60
CA ILE A 32 17.52 17.33 -4.42
C ILE A 32 16.22 17.30 -3.61
N VAL A 33 15.75 16.09 -3.29
CA VAL A 33 14.54 15.84 -2.52
C VAL A 33 14.83 14.89 -1.35
N PRO A 34 14.02 14.92 -0.28
CA PRO A 34 14.09 13.92 0.78
C PRO A 34 13.87 12.51 0.21
N SER A 35 14.66 11.55 0.68
CA SER A 35 14.55 10.13 0.29
C SER A 35 14.53 9.18 1.49
N HIS A 36 14.97 9.64 2.66
CA HIS A 36 14.86 8.91 3.91
C HIS A 36 14.47 9.85 5.05
N PHE A 37 13.75 9.29 6.02
CA PHE A 37 13.29 10.00 7.20
C PHE A 37 13.63 9.20 8.45
N ALA A 38 14.13 9.88 9.46
CA ALA A 38 14.32 9.32 10.79
C ALA A 38 12.95 9.05 11.45
N VAL A 39 12.95 8.25 12.52
CA VAL A 39 11.71 7.86 13.24
C VAL A 39 10.93 9.07 13.78
N ASN A 40 11.60 10.17 14.08
CA ASN A 40 10.98 11.42 14.51
C ASN A 40 10.43 12.27 13.34
N GLY A 41 10.51 11.79 12.10
CA GLY A 41 10.01 12.46 10.89
C GLY A 41 10.99 13.46 10.26
N THR A 42 12.18 13.67 10.83
CA THR A 42 13.17 14.57 10.22
C THR A 42 13.85 13.91 9.02
N VAL A 43 14.13 14.71 7.99
CA VAL A 43 14.93 14.26 6.84
C VAL A 43 16.34 13.90 7.31
N ASP A 44 16.77 12.67 7.07
CA ASP A 44 18.12 12.17 7.36
C ASP A 44 18.79 11.54 6.12
N GLY A 45 18.09 11.53 4.98
CA GLY A 45 18.64 11.17 3.67
C GLY A 45 17.98 11.93 2.53
N GLU A 46 18.79 12.25 1.52
CA GLU A 46 18.38 13.00 0.33
C GLU A 46 18.82 12.29 -0.96
N SER A 47 18.17 12.59 -2.08
CA SER A 47 18.50 12.03 -3.39
C SER A 47 18.10 12.97 -4.52
N GLU A 48 18.54 12.66 -5.75
CA GLU A 48 18.06 13.36 -6.94
C GLU A 48 16.53 13.22 -7.07
N LYS A 49 15.85 14.28 -7.53
CA LYS A 49 14.38 14.29 -7.68
C LYS A 49 13.81 13.15 -8.50
N ARG A 50 14.60 12.58 -9.41
CA ARG A 50 14.22 11.39 -10.20
C ARG A 50 13.90 10.18 -9.32
N ALA A 51 14.49 10.08 -8.14
CA ALA A 51 14.23 9.01 -7.19
C ALA A 51 12.76 8.95 -6.75
N ILE A 52 12.01 10.07 -6.78
CA ILE A 52 10.59 10.08 -6.39
C ILE A 52 9.73 9.12 -7.23
N TRP A 53 10.13 8.84 -8.48
CA TRP A 53 9.44 7.91 -9.37
C TRP A 53 9.52 6.44 -8.94
N PHE A 54 10.45 6.12 -8.03
CA PHE A 54 10.57 4.77 -7.49
C PHE A 54 9.33 4.36 -6.69
N LEU A 55 8.70 5.29 -5.96
CA LEU A 55 7.52 5.00 -5.14
C LEU A 55 6.27 4.66 -5.99
N PRO A 56 5.90 5.41 -7.05
CA PRO A 56 4.87 4.99 -8.00
C PRO A 56 5.15 3.63 -8.67
N ALA A 57 6.42 3.33 -8.97
CA ALA A 57 6.81 2.04 -9.53
C ALA A 57 6.57 0.89 -8.53
N ILE A 58 6.97 1.06 -7.26
CA ILE A 58 6.66 0.09 -6.19
C ILE A 58 5.15 -0.05 -6.01
N ALA A 59 4.40 1.05 -5.99
CA ALA A 59 2.94 1.02 -5.87
C ALA A 59 2.29 0.19 -6.99
N THR A 60 2.76 0.38 -8.23
CA THR A 60 2.30 -0.36 -9.40
C THR A 60 2.65 -1.84 -9.29
N PHE A 61 3.88 -2.16 -8.88
CA PHE A 61 4.31 -3.54 -8.68
C PHE A 61 3.44 -4.25 -7.63
N MET A 62 3.24 -3.62 -6.46
CA MET A 62 2.39 -4.15 -5.38
C MET A 62 0.94 -4.34 -5.84
N PHE A 63 0.40 -3.37 -6.57
CA PHE A 63 -0.95 -3.47 -7.15
C PHE A 63 -1.07 -4.67 -8.09
N LEU A 64 -0.15 -4.81 -9.07
CA LEU A 64 -0.19 -5.90 -10.03
C LEU A 64 -0.03 -7.26 -9.35
N LEU A 65 0.87 -7.37 -8.37
CA LEU A 65 1.07 -8.59 -7.59
C LEU A 65 -0.22 -8.98 -6.87
N PHE A 66 -0.83 -8.06 -6.11
CA PHE A 66 -1.98 -8.37 -5.25
C PHE A 66 -3.28 -8.53 -6.04
N VAL A 67 -3.40 -7.88 -7.19
CA VAL A 67 -4.51 -8.09 -8.14
C VAL A 67 -4.35 -9.36 -8.96
N GLY A 68 -3.11 -9.77 -9.22
CA GLY A 68 -2.78 -10.96 -10.00
C GLY A 68 -2.99 -12.27 -9.24
N ILE A 69 -2.54 -12.37 -7.99
CA ILE A 69 -2.57 -13.63 -7.21
C ILE A 69 -3.97 -14.29 -7.12
N PRO A 70 -5.09 -13.57 -6.87
CA PRO A 70 -6.41 -14.22 -6.82
C PRO A 70 -6.87 -14.89 -8.11
N ARG A 71 -6.16 -14.69 -9.24
CA ARG A 71 -6.46 -15.34 -10.52
C ARG A 71 -6.06 -16.82 -10.50
N ASP A 72 -5.06 -17.19 -9.71
CA ASP A 72 -4.63 -18.58 -9.50
C ASP A 72 -4.63 -18.91 -7.99
N PRO A 73 -5.76 -19.42 -7.46
CA PRO A 73 -5.85 -19.83 -6.07
C PRO A 73 -4.89 -20.97 -5.67
N ASN A 74 -4.30 -21.67 -6.63
CA ASN A 74 -3.35 -22.76 -6.38
C ASN A 74 -1.89 -22.32 -6.50
N SER A 75 -1.63 -21.03 -6.70
CA SER A 75 -0.28 -20.50 -6.86
C SER A 75 0.65 -20.95 -5.72
N PRO A 76 1.89 -21.36 -6.02
CA PRO A 76 2.88 -21.72 -5.00
C PRO A 76 3.30 -20.52 -4.14
N LEU A 77 3.04 -19.28 -4.60
CA LEU A 77 3.32 -18.04 -3.85
C LEU A 77 2.35 -17.82 -2.69
N LEU A 78 1.21 -18.53 -2.66
CA LEU A 78 0.22 -18.41 -1.60
C LEU A 78 0.66 -19.22 -0.38
N ASN A 79 0.96 -18.54 0.72
CA ASN A 79 1.16 -19.15 2.03
C ASN A 79 -0.09 -19.01 2.92
N VAL A 80 -1.22 -19.51 2.43
CA VAL A 80 -2.49 -19.55 3.18
C VAL A 80 -3.08 -20.97 3.18
N PRO A 81 -3.91 -21.33 4.19
CA PRO A 81 -4.54 -22.65 4.27
C PRO A 81 -5.36 -22.97 3.01
N LYS A 82 -5.35 -24.23 2.55
CA LYS A 82 -6.12 -24.66 1.37
C LYS A 82 -7.62 -24.36 1.49
N SER A 83 -8.18 -24.48 2.70
CA SER A 83 -9.58 -24.13 2.99
C SER A 83 -9.91 -22.64 2.72
N TYR A 84 -8.90 -21.77 2.73
CA TYR A 84 -9.04 -20.34 2.48
C TYR A 84 -8.74 -19.94 1.02
N ARG A 85 -8.19 -20.86 0.19
CA ARG A 85 -7.80 -20.63 -1.20
C ARG A 85 -8.98 -20.65 -2.18
N ASN A 86 -10.02 -19.88 -1.89
CA ASN A 86 -11.05 -19.58 -2.88
C ASN A 86 -10.90 -18.13 -3.37
N LYS A 87 -11.36 -17.89 -4.60
CA LYS A 87 -11.15 -16.62 -5.30
C LYS A 87 -11.70 -15.40 -4.53
N GLU A 88 -12.82 -15.53 -3.83
CA GLU A 88 -13.42 -14.40 -3.12
C GLU A 88 -12.67 -14.09 -1.82
N ASN A 89 -12.28 -15.10 -1.05
CA ASN A 89 -11.46 -14.92 0.15
C ASN A 89 -10.09 -14.33 -0.18
N LEU A 90 -9.43 -14.83 -1.25
CA LEU A 90 -8.15 -14.29 -1.69
C LEU A 90 -8.26 -12.83 -2.17
N LYS A 91 -9.34 -12.48 -2.87
CA LYS A 91 -9.60 -11.08 -3.24
C LYS A 91 -9.79 -10.20 -2.01
N MET A 92 -10.62 -10.64 -1.05
CA MET A 92 -10.83 -9.88 0.19
C MET A 92 -9.53 -9.68 0.96
N LEU A 93 -8.74 -10.75 1.13
CA LEU A 93 -7.43 -10.71 1.77
C LEU A 93 -6.50 -9.71 1.09
N LEU A 94 -6.24 -9.89 -0.20
CA LEU A 94 -5.21 -9.13 -0.88
C LEU A 94 -5.65 -7.69 -1.16
N TYR A 95 -6.92 -7.44 -1.49
CA TYR A 95 -7.38 -6.06 -1.75
C TYR A 95 -7.55 -5.25 -0.47
N SER A 96 -7.84 -5.91 0.67
CA SER A 96 -7.86 -5.23 1.96
C SER A 96 -6.46 -4.86 2.42
N ILE A 97 -5.44 -5.71 2.20
CA ILE A 97 -4.03 -5.38 2.51
C ILE A 97 -3.47 -4.34 1.53
N LEU A 98 -3.85 -4.39 0.25
CA LEU A 98 -3.38 -3.44 -0.76
C LEU A 98 -3.76 -1.99 -0.42
N LEU A 99 -4.94 -1.78 0.17
CA LEU A 99 -5.45 -0.45 0.51
C LEU A 99 -4.51 0.34 1.44
N PRO A 100 -4.18 -0.12 2.66
CA PRO A 100 -3.25 0.59 3.53
C PRO A 100 -1.82 0.65 2.95
N VAL A 101 -1.39 -0.32 2.13
CA VAL A 101 -0.10 -0.25 1.42
C VAL A 101 -0.08 0.93 0.45
N LEU A 102 -1.11 1.07 -0.39
CA LEU A 102 -1.18 2.20 -1.34
C LEU A 102 -1.38 3.53 -0.63
N LEU A 103 -2.12 3.57 0.47
CA LEU A 103 -2.24 4.77 1.30
C LEU A 103 -0.90 5.19 1.89
N LEU A 104 -0.13 4.23 2.44
CA LEU A 104 1.21 4.48 2.99
C LEU A 104 2.16 5.05 1.91
N LEU A 105 2.16 4.46 0.72
CA LEU A 105 2.97 4.94 -0.40
C LEU A 105 2.51 6.31 -0.90
N ALA A 106 1.20 6.54 -1.00
CA ALA A 106 0.65 7.84 -1.38
C ALA A 106 1.02 8.94 -0.38
N ASP A 107 0.87 8.67 0.92
CA ASP A 107 1.24 9.58 2.01
C ASP A 107 2.73 9.92 1.97
N THR A 108 3.59 8.90 1.86
CA THR A 108 5.04 9.09 1.74
C THR A 108 5.41 9.98 0.55
N ILE A 109 4.78 9.78 -0.61
CA ILE A 109 4.99 10.63 -1.80
C ILE A 109 4.54 12.07 -1.54
N VAL A 110 3.32 12.25 -1.02
CA VAL A 110 2.73 13.58 -0.77
C VAL A 110 3.59 14.37 0.20
N GLU A 111 3.96 13.77 1.33
CA GLU A 111 4.76 14.43 2.34
C GLU A 111 6.19 14.69 1.85
N SER A 112 6.83 13.76 1.16
CA SER A 112 8.17 13.98 0.60
C SER A 112 8.19 15.17 -0.37
N ILE A 113 7.17 15.29 -1.23
CA ILE A 113 7.01 16.40 -2.16
C ILE A 113 6.73 17.71 -1.42
N TRP A 114 5.85 17.70 -0.42
CA TRP A 114 5.55 18.90 0.37
C TRP A 114 6.73 19.38 1.22
N ILE A 115 7.56 18.47 1.71
CA ILE A 115 8.81 18.82 2.41
C ILE A 115 9.81 19.41 1.41
N ALA A 116 9.98 18.81 0.24
CA ALA A 116 10.83 19.37 -0.82
C ALA A 116 10.37 20.77 -1.27
N GLN A 117 9.07 21.03 -1.25
CA GLN A 117 8.45 22.33 -1.56
C GLN A 117 8.40 23.29 -0.36
N ARG A 118 8.95 22.91 0.80
CA ARG A 118 8.93 23.70 2.04
C ARG A 118 7.52 24.04 2.57
N LYS A 119 6.52 23.24 2.18
CA LYS A 119 5.14 23.28 2.71
C LYS A 119 5.03 22.54 4.04
N LEU A 120 5.85 21.51 4.21
CA LEU A 120 6.07 20.79 5.47
C LEU A 120 7.53 20.88 5.87
N LYS A 121 7.79 20.81 7.17
CA LYS A 121 9.15 20.80 7.71
C LYS A 121 9.67 19.37 7.90
N GLU A 122 8.81 18.49 8.36
CA GLU A 122 9.10 17.12 8.80
C GLU A 122 7.89 16.23 8.42
N MET A 123 8.11 14.92 8.32
CA MET A 123 7.02 13.96 8.11
C MET A 123 6.04 13.99 9.28
N THR A 124 4.77 13.83 9.00
CA THR A 124 3.73 13.76 10.01
C THR A 124 3.62 12.34 10.60
N ASN A 125 2.83 12.22 11.66
CA ASN A 125 2.53 10.91 12.26
C ASN A 125 1.58 10.04 11.40
N ALA A 126 1.16 10.50 10.22
CA ALA A 126 0.30 9.74 9.31
C ALA A 126 0.92 8.37 8.96
N VAL A 127 2.23 8.31 8.74
CA VAL A 127 2.97 7.06 8.47
C VAL A 127 2.74 6.01 9.56
N PHE A 128 2.77 6.41 10.85
CA PHE A 128 2.57 5.49 11.98
C PHE A 128 1.12 5.01 12.07
N VAL A 129 0.16 5.90 11.78
CA VAL A 129 -1.26 5.55 11.73
C VAL A 129 -1.51 4.55 10.60
N LEU A 130 -0.94 4.78 9.41
CA LEU A 130 -1.09 3.91 8.24
C LEU A 130 -0.37 2.56 8.42
N LEU A 131 0.80 2.55 9.05
CA LEU A 131 1.47 1.30 9.46
C LEU A 131 0.63 0.53 10.47
N SER A 132 0.07 1.20 11.47
CA SER A 132 -0.82 0.57 12.45
C SER A 132 -2.05 -0.03 11.78
N LEU A 133 -2.66 0.70 10.84
CA LEU A 133 -3.79 0.22 10.04
C LEU A 133 -3.41 -1.04 9.23
N LEU A 134 -2.24 -1.05 8.60
CA LEU A 134 -1.74 -2.21 7.87
C LEU A 134 -1.65 -3.45 8.79
N PHE A 135 -1.05 -3.30 9.97
CA PHE A 135 -0.94 -4.41 10.92
C PHE A 135 -2.30 -4.89 11.43
N ILE A 136 -3.24 -3.97 11.71
CA ILE A 136 -4.61 -4.32 12.09
C ILE A 136 -5.29 -5.13 10.97
N VAL A 137 -5.20 -4.67 9.72
CA VAL A 137 -5.80 -5.35 8.56
C VAL A 137 -5.20 -6.75 8.38
N ILE A 138 -3.88 -6.90 8.51
CA ILE A 138 -3.22 -8.21 8.47
C ILE A 138 -3.72 -9.10 9.60
N GLY A 139 -3.78 -8.59 10.84
CA GLY A 139 -4.25 -9.34 12.01
C GLY A 139 -5.69 -9.82 11.88
N VAL A 140 -6.59 -8.96 11.39
CA VAL A 140 -8.00 -9.32 11.10
C VAL A 140 -8.07 -10.43 10.07
N ASN A 141 -7.28 -10.34 8.99
CA ASN A 141 -7.23 -11.38 7.97
C ASN A 141 -6.73 -12.72 8.52
N ILE A 142 -5.67 -12.71 9.33
CA ILE A 142 -5.16 -13.91 10.02
C ILE A 142 -6.25 -14.53 10.90
N PHE A 143 -6.96 -13.72 11.68
CA PHE A 143 -8.06 -14.19 12.51
C PHE A 143 -9.15 -14.91 11.70
N PHE A 144 -9.57 -14.33 10.57
CA PHE A 144 -10.55 -14.98 9.69
C PHE A 144 -10.02 -16.27 9.06
N MET A 145 -8.75 -16.31 8.65
CA MET A 145 -8.11 -17.53 8.14
C MET A 145 -8.13 -18.66 9.17
N ILE A 146 -7.81 -18.36 10.43
CA ILE A 146 -7.85 -19.35 11.52
C ILE A 146 -9.28 -19.83 11.78
N LYS A 147 -10.26 -18.93 11.78
CA LYS A 147 -11.67 -19.28 12.00
C LYS A 147 -12.21 -20.20 10.90
N SER A 148 -11.88 -19.93 9.63
CA SER A 148 -12.28 -20.74 8.49
C SER A 148 -11.56 -22.09 8.38
N GLY A 149 -10.48 -22.30 9.13
CA GLY A 149 -9.74 -23.57 9.17
C GLY A 149 -10.23 -24.57 10.22
N LYS A 150 -11.12 -24.18 11.14
CA LYS A 150 -11.66 -25.10 12.16
C LYS A 150 -12.78 -25.95 11.53
N PRO A 151 -12.74 -27.29 11.62
CA PRO A 151 -13.87 -28.12 11.23
C PRO A 151 -15.08 -27.75 12.10
N GLU A 152 -16.28 -27.71 11.50
CA GLU A 152 -17.52 -27.61 12.28
C GLU A 152 -17.51 -28.71 13.35
N LYS A 153 -17.72 -28.33 14.61
CA LYS A 153 -17.88 -29.32 15.67
C LYS A 153 -19.13 -30.13 15.35
N SER A 154 -18.94 -31.40 14.98
CA SER A 154 -19.99 -32.41 14.82
C SER A 154 -20.70 -32.68 16.13
#